data_AF-A0AAN9PI86-F1
#
_entry.id   AF-A0AAN9PI86-F1
#
_cell.length_a   1.000
_cell.length_b   1.000
_cell.length_c   1.000
_cell.angle_alpha   90.00
_cell.angle_beta   90.00
_cell.angle_gamma   90.00
#
_symmetry.space_group_name_H-M   'P 1'
#
loop_
_entity.id
_entity.type
_entity.pdbx_description
1 polymer ?
#
loop_
_entity_poly.entity_id
_entity_poly.type
_entity_poly.pdbx_seq_one_letter_code
_entity_poly.pdbx_strand_id
1 'polypeptide(L)'
;MVVWSMVVWSMVVWSMVVGGLVLGARCLVLGARCLVLGARCLVLGARCLVLGAWCLVLGAWCLVLGAWCLVLGAWCLVLGAWCLVLGAWCLVLGAWCLVLGAWCLVLGAWCLVLGAWCLVLGAWCLVLGAWCLVLGAWCLVLGAWCLVLGAWCLVLGAWCLDAPAMHQDAPAKHQASG
;
A
#
# COMPACT_ATOMS: atom_id res chain seq x y z
N MET A 1 -14.19 -17.21 -34.72
CA MET A 1 -15.63 -17.40 -34.45
C MET A 1 -15.83 -17.32 -32.95
N VAL A 2 -16.16 -16.13 -32.46
CA VAL A 2 -16.11 -15.75 -31.04
C VAL A 2 -17.48 -15.17 -30.68
N VAL A 3 -18.50 -16.01 -30.50
CA VAL A 3 -19.74 -15.67 -29.78
C VAL A 3 -20.41 -16.98 -29.37
N TRP A 4 -20.35 -17.33 -28.07
CA TRP A 4 -21.26 -18.20 -27.29
C TRP A 4 -20.53 -18.42 -25.96
N SER A 5 -20.92 -17.84 -24.83
CA SER A 5 -22.23 -17.97 -24.23
C SER A 5 -22.52 -16.76 -23.33
N MET A 6 -23.50 -15.94 -23.72
CA MET A 6 -24.17 -14.98 -22.86
C MET A 6 -25.42 -15.65 -22.28
N VAL A 7 -25.30 -16.58 -21.33
CA VAL A 7 -26.44 -16.95 -20.45
C VAL A 7 -25.92 -17.34 -19.06
N VAL A 8 -25.91 -16.35 -18.17
CA VAL A 8 -26.51 -16.39 -16.83
C VAL A 8 -26.58 -17.77 -16.16
N TRP A 9 -25.53 -18.14 -15.41
CA TRP A 9 -25.70 -18.94 -14.19
C TRP A 9 -24.65 -18.49 -13.15
N SER A 10 -25.09 -17.71 -12.16
CA SER A 10 -24.37 -17.33 -10.94
C SER A 10 -22.95 -16.73 -11.06
N MET A 11 -22.89 -15.42 -11.27
CA MET A 11 -21.94 -14.46 -10.65
C MET A 11 -20.43 -14.75 -10.66
N VAL A 12 -19.88 -15.56 -11.56
CA VAL A 12 -18.41 -15.66 -11.71
C VAL A 12 -18.08 -15.62 -13.20
N VAL A 13 -17.58 -14.48 -13.66
CA VAL A 13 -17.06 -14.37 -15.03
C VAL A 13 -15.70 -15.04 -15.05
N TRP A 14 -15.64 -16.28 -15.57
CA TRP A 14 -14.38 -16.97 -15.85
C TRP A 14 -13.92 -16.52 -17.24
N SER A 15 -12.81 -15.79 -17.31
CA SER A 15 -12.23 -15.43 -18.60
C SER A 15 -10.72 -15.60 -18.54
N MET A 16 -10.21 -16.60 -19.27
CA MET A 16 -8.79 -16.69 -19.64
C MET A 16 -8.57 -15.66 -20.76
N VAL A 17 -8.22 -14.44 -20.40
CA VAL A 17 -8.00 -13.38 -21.40
C VAL A 17 -6.53 -13.03 -21.48
N VAL A 18 -5.94 -13.16 -22.68
CA VAL A 18 -4.58 -12.69 -23.00
C VAL A 18 -4.54 -11.15 -23.16
N GLY A 19 -5.52 -10.44 -22.60
CA GLY A 19 -5.74 -9.00 -22.78
C GLY A 19 -7.21 -8.69 -22.98
N GLY A 20 -7.93 -8.34 -21.91
CA GLY A 20 -9.30 -7.85 -22.07
C GLY A 20 -9.94 -7.30 -20.81
N LEU A 21 -11.07 -6.62 -21.04
CA LEU A 21 -11.91 -5.97 -20.06
C LEU A 21 -12.90 -7.00 -19.49
N VAL A 22 -12.92 -7.15 -18.17
CA VAL A 22 -13.89 -8.00 -17.46
C VAL A 22 -14.80 -7.12 -16.61
N LEU A 23 -16.11 -7.25 -16.80
CA LEU A 23 -17.12 -6.48 -16.08
C LEU A 23 -18.07 -7.43 -15.34
N GLY A 24 -18.28 -7.21 -14.04
CA GLY A 24 -19.20 -8.05 -13.26
C GLY A 24 -19.20 -7.76 -11.76
N ALA A 25 -20.20 -8.27 -11.03
CA ALA A 25 -20.24 -8.11 -9.57
C ALA A 25 -19.13 -8.89 -8.84
N ARG A 26 -18.71 -10.02 -9.43
CA ARG A 26 -17.67 -10.93 -8.94
C ARG A 26 -16.83 -11.40 -10.13
N CYS A 27 -15.56 -11.05 -10.13
CA CYS A 27 -14.66 -11.28 -11.26
C CYS A 27 -13.46 -12.13 -10.83
N LEU A 28 -13.18 -13.19 -11.58
CA LEU A 28 -11.96 -14.00 -11.47
C LEU A 28 -11.21 -13.91 -12.80
N VAL A 29 -10.04 -13.29 -12.81
CA VAL A 29 -9.31 -13.02 -14.05
C VAL A 29 -7.87 -13.53 -13.97
N LEU A 30 -7.48 -14.28 -15.00
CA LEU A 30 -6.14 -14.84 -15.17
C LEU A 30 -5.60 -14.39 -16.54
N GLY A 31 -4.48 -13.68 -16.56
CA GLY A 31 -3.92 -13.18 -17.82
C GLY A 31 -2.67 -12.32 -17.68
N ALA A 32 -1.97 -12.08 -18.78
CA ALA A 32 -0.77 -11.23 -18.76
C ALA A 32 -1.10 -9.73 -18.58
N ARG A 33 -2.24 -9.28 -19.14
CA ARG A 33 -2.75 -7.90 -19.03
C ARG A 33 -4.24 -7.93 -18.74
N CYS A 34 -4.65 -7.39 -17.60
CA CYS A 34 -6.05 -7.48 -17.14
C CYS A 34 -6.58 -6.10 -16.77
N LEU A 35 -7.78 -5.77 -17.27
CA LEU A 35 -8.57 -4.62 -16.86
C LEU A 35 -9.88 -5.14 -16.26
N VAL A 36 -10.11 -4.91 -14.98
CA VAL A 36 -11.26 -5.50 -14.27
C VAL A 36 -12.05 -4.43 -13.55
N LEU A 37 -13.36 -4.44 -13.77
CA LEU A 37 -14.29 -3.50 -13.14
C LEU A 37 -15.43 -4.28 -12.48
N GLY A 38 -15.50 -4.23 -11.14
CA GLY A 38 -16.46 -5.04 -10.41
C GLY A 38 -16.48 -4.84 -8.90
N ALA A 39 -17.53 -5.29 -8.22
CA ALA A 39 -17.64 -5.09 -6.77
C ALA A 39 -16.65 -5.94 -5.97
N ARG A 40 -16.40 -7.18 -6.40
CA ARG A 40 -15.41 -8.11 -5.83
C ARG A 40 -14.52 -8.69 -6.93
N CYS A 41 -13.24 -8.37 -6.91
CA CYS A 41 -12.31 -8.77 -7.97
C CYS A 41 -11.15 -9.58 -7.41
N LEU A 42 -10.87 -10.73 -8.03
CA LEU A 42 -9.65 -11.51 -7.82
C LEU A 42 -8.90 -11.62 -9.14
N VAL A 43 -7.70 -11.05 -9.21
CA VAL A 43 -6.94 -10.92 -10.46
C VAL A 43 -5.52 -11.44 -10.28
N LEU A 44 -5.12 -12.33 -11.18
CA LEU A 44 -3.78 -12.91 -11.20
C LEU A 44 -3.15 -12.67 -12.58
N GLY A 45 -2.11 -11.84 -12.63
CA GLY A 45 -1.54 -11.42 -13.90
C GLY A 45 -0.29 -10.57 -13.83
N ALA A 46 0.44 -10.43 -14.94
CA ALA A 46 1.68 -9.66 -14.94
C ALA A 46 1.44 -8.14 -14.84
N ARG A 47 0.41 -7.62 -15.51
CA ARG A 47 -0.02 -6.22 -15.44
C ARG A 47 -1.53 -6.12 -15.22
N CYS A 48 -1.95 -5.57 -14.08
CA CYS A 48 -3.34 -5.57 -13.67
C CYS A 48 -3.80 -4.15 -13.33
N LEU A 49 -4.94 -3.73 -13.91
CA LEU A 49 -5.68 -2.55 -13.48
C LEU A 49 -7.06 -2.97 -13.00
N VAL A 50 -7.34 -2.72 -11.72
CA VAL A 50 -8.55 -3.22 -11.05
C VAL A 50 -9.28 -2.08 -10.36
N LEU A 51 -10.57 -1.98 -10.65
CA LEU A 51 -11.48 -0.99 -10.09
C LEU A 51 -12.65 -1.71 -9.41
N GLY A 52 -12.76 -1.57 -8.09
CA GLY A 52 -13.77 -2.32 -7.35
C GLY A 52 -13.83 -2.08 -5.86
N ALA A 53 -14.95 -2.40 -5.21
CA ALA A 53 -15.08 -2.20 -3.76
C ALA A 53 -14.14 -3.10 -2.95
N TRP A 54 -13.96 -4.34 -3.37
CA TRP A 54 -13.07 -5.33 -2.77
C TRP A 54 -12.17 -5.93 -3.85
N CYS A 55 -10.87 -5.73 -3.74
CA CYS A 55 -9.90 -6.15 -4.74
C CYS A 55 -8.79 -6.98 -4.12
N LEU A 56 -8.54 -8.17 -4.68
CA LEU A 56 -7.36 -8.98 -4.41
C LEU A 56 -6.58 -9.15 -5.71
N VAL A 57 -5.35 -8.66 -5.75
CA VAL A 57 -4.53 -8.63 -6.97
C VAL A 57 -3.16 -9.21 -6.71
N LEU A 58 -2.77 -10.15 -7.57
CA LEU A 58 -1.45 -10.77 -7.60
C LEU A 58 -0.80 -10.49 -8.94
N GLY A 59 0.33 -9.79 -8.95
CA GLY A 59 0.98 -9.45 -10.21
C GLY A 59 2.29 -8.71 -10.13
N ALA A 60 3.02 -8.61 -11.24
CA ALA A 60 4.28 -7.85 -11.23
C ALA A 60 4.03 -6.33 -11.15
N TRP A 61 3.02 -5.84 -11.88
CA TRP A 61 2.60 -4.44 -11.91
C TRP A 61 1.11 -4.34 -11.65
N CYS A 62 0.73 -3.69 -10.55
CA CYS A 62 -0.65 -3.64 -10.10
C CYS A 62 -1.07 -2.18 -9.85
N LEU A 63 -2.18 -1.76 -10.48
CA LEU A 63 -2.88 -0.53 -10.17
C LEU A 63 -4.28 -0.88 -9.67
N VAL A 64 -4.58 -0.54 -8.42
CA VAL A 64 -5.82 -0.95 -7.75
C VAL A 64 -6.52 0.25 -7.14
N LEU A 65 -7.80 0.37 -7.43
CA LEU A 65 -8.69 1.43 -6.97
C LEU A 65 -9.90 0.80 -6.30
N GLY A 66 -10.05 0.98 -4.99
CA GLY A 66 -11.11 0.31 -4.26
C GLY A 66 -11.23 0.63 -2.78
N ALA A 67 -12.37 0.31 -2.15
CA ALA A 67 -12.53 0.56 -0.72
C ALA A 67 -11.61 -0.34 0.12
N TRP A 68 -11.50 -1.62 -0.25
CA TRP A 68 -10.66 -2.63 0.38
C TRP A 68 -9.77 -3.28 -0.66
N CYS A 69 -8.46 -3.11 -0.52
CA CYS A 69 -7.46 -3.57 -1.49
C CYS A 69 -6.40 -4.43 -0.82
N LEU A 70 -6.18 -5.64 -1.35
CA LEU A 70 -5.06 -6.50 -1.02
C LEU A 70 -4.24 -6.76 -2.27
N VAL A 71 -2.98 -6.33 -2.28
CA VAL A 71 -2.14 -6.38 -3.48
C VAL A 71 -0.78 -7.00 -3.16
N LEU A 72 -0.41 -8.07 -3.86
CA LEU A 72 0.95 -8.59 -3.86
C LEU A 72 1.58 -8.37 -5.23
N GLY A 73 2.74 -7.71 -5.27
CA GLY A 73 3.42 -7.47 -6.53
C GLY A 73 4.75 -6.74 -6.45
N ALA A 74 5.53 -6.73 -7.54
CA ALA A 74 6.81 -6.03 -7.53
C ALA A 74 6.61 -4.50 -7.48
N TRP A 75 5.65 -4.00 -8.26
CA TRP A 75 5.28 -2.59 -8.35
C TRP A 75 3.77 -2.43 -8.13
N CYS A 76 3.40 -1.74 -7.05
CA CYS A 76 2.02 -1.63 -6.62
C CYS A 76 1.63 -0.16 -6.43
N LEU A 77 0.57 0.28 -7.10
CA LEU A 77 -0.09 1.56 -6.86
C LEU A 77 -1.52 1.29 -6.39
N VAL A 78 -1.84 1.69 -5.16
CA VAL A 78 -3.12 1.35 -4.52
C VAL A 78 -3.78 2.60 -3.96
N LEU A 79 -5.05 2.78 -4.30
CA LEU A 79 -5.89 3.87 -3.86
C LEU A 79 -7.14 3.29 -3.19
N GLY A 80 -7.30 3.50 -1.88
CA GLY A 80 -8.43 2.92 -1.17
C GLY A 80 -8.58 3.27 0.30
N ALA A 81 -9.74 2.98 0.90
CA ALA A 81 -9.94 3.27 2.32
C ALA A 81 -9.06 2.38 3.22
N TRP A 82 -9.00 1.08 2.88
CA TRP A 82 -8.22 0.06 3.55
C TRP A 82 -7.32 -0.65 2.54
N CYS A 83 -6.01 -0.53 2.73
CA CYS A 83 -5.01 -1.04 1.78
C CYS A 83 -3.99 -1.93 2.50
N LEU A 84 -3.82 -3.16 2.01
CA LEU A 84 -2.74 -4.06 2.39
C LEU A 84 -1.88 -4.35 1.15
N VAL A 85 -0.63 -3.93 1.17
CA VAL A 85 0.26 -4.00 0.01
C VAL A 85 1.58 -4.63 0.37
N LEU A 86 2.00 -5.59 -0.44
CA LEU A 86 3.25 -6.32 -0.32
C LEU A 86 3.98 -6.24 -1.65
N GLY A 87 5.17 -5.64 -1.65
CA GLY A 87 5.90 -5.46 -2.89
C GLY A 87 7.30 -4.89 -2.77
N ALA A 88 8.03 -4.77 -3.87
CA ALA A 88 9.34 -4.12 -3.85
C ALA A 88 9.19 -2.60 -3.83
N TRP A 89 8.26 -2.07 -4.66
CA TRP A 89 7.93 -0.67 -4.80
C TRP A 89 6.43 -0.47 -4.60
N CYS A 90 6.05 0.27 -3.56
CA CYS A 90 4.66 0.44 -3.15
C CYS A 90 4.32 1.93 -3.01
N LEU A 91 3.28 2.37 -3.72
CA LEU A 91 2.66 3.67 -3.53
C LEU A 91 1.21 3.46 -3.09
N VAL A 92 0.87 3.91 -1.89
CA VAL A 92 -0.43 3.63 -1.28
C VAL A 92 -1.05 4.91 -0.75
N LEU A 93 -2.30 5.18 -1.13
CA LEU A 93 -3.10 6.28 -0.59
C LEU A 93 -4.37 5.71 0.02
N GLY A 94 -4.58 5.98 1.31
CA GLY A 94 -5.76 5.46 1.99
C GLY A 94 -5.91 5.84 3.45
N ALA A 95 -7.10 5.67 4.01
CA ALA A 95 -7.30 5.99 5.43
C ALA A 95 -6.50 5.05 6.34
N TRP A 96 -6.47 3.75 6.02
CA TRP A 96 -5.74 2.70 6.73
C TRP A 96 -4.84 1.95 5.75
N CYS A 97 -3.53 2.03 5.96
CA CYS A 97 -2.53 1.46 5.06
C CYS A 97 -1.56 0.56 5.82
N LEU A 98 -1.43 -0.69 5.38
CA LEU A 98 -0.39 -1.62 5.80
C LEU A 98 0.48 -1.97 4.59
N VAL A 99 1.75 -1.59 4.63
CA VAL A 99 2.65 -1.71 3.48
C VAL A 99 3.95 -2.39 3.90
N LEU A 100 4.32 -3.41 3.13
CA LEU A 100 5.54 -4.18 3.30
C LEU A 100 6.32 -4.10 1.99
N GLY A 101 7.51 -3.49 1.99
CA GLY A 101 8.31 -3.42 0.78
C GLY A 101 9.62 -2.66 0.85
N ALA A 102 10.52 -2.88 -0.11
CA ALA A 102 11.84 -2.23 -0.09
C ALA A 102 11.74 -0.71 -0.17
N TRP A 103 10.86 -0.19 -1.03
CA TRP A 103 10.57 1.23 -1.22
C TRP A 103 9.08 1.48 -1.07
N CYS A 104 8.69 2.25 -0.06
CA CYS A 104 7.31 2.50 0.29
C CYS A 104 7.01 4.00 0.39
N LEU A 105 5.98 4.45 -0.33
CA LEU A 105 5.40 5.79 -0.19
C LEU A 105 3.94 5.64 0.22
N VAL A 106 3.58 6.15 1.40
CA VAL A 106 2.26 5.95 1.98
C VAL A 106 1.69 7.28 2.46
N LEU A 107 0.49 7.64 2.00
CA LEU A 107 -0.29 8.75 2.57
C LEU A 107 -1.58 8.20 3.17
N GLY A 108 -1.83 8.47 4.44
CA GLY A 108 -3.02 7.97 5.10
C GLY A 108 -3.21 8.41 6.54
N ALA A 109 -4.41 8.25 7.10
CA ALA A 109 -4.64 8.63 8.50
C ALA A 109 -3.89 7.69 9.46
N TRP A 110 -3.91 6.39 9.18
CA TRP A 110 -3.23 5.33 9.91
C TRP A 110 -2.34 4.52 8.97
N CYS A 111 -1.03 4.56 9.21
CA CYS A 111 -0.05 3.93 8.35
C CYS A 111 0.87 3.00 9.14
N LEU A 112 0.99 1.75 8.71
CA LEU A 112 1.99 0.80 9.18
C LEU A 112 2.88 0.41 8.00
N VAL A 113 4.16 0.75 8.06
CA VAL A 113 5.10 0.58 6.94
C VAL A 113 6.36 -0.11 7.39
N LEU A 114 6.73 -1.16 6.67
CA LEU A 114 7.97 -1.91 6.87
C LEU A 114 8.74 -1.94 5.55
N GLY A 115 9.95 -1.41 5.54
CA GLY A 115 10.73 -1.31 4.33
C GLY A 115 12.16 -0.84 4.52
N ALA A 116 12.97 -0.85 3.46
CA ALA A 116 14.31 -0.29 3.55
C ALA A 116 14.27 1.25 3.47
N TRP A 117 13.41 1.78 2.59
CA TRP A 117 13.17 3.19 2.35
C TRP A 117 11.68 3.49 2.47
N CYS A 118 11.31 4.31 3.44
CA CYS A 118 9.92 4.58 3.78
C CYS A 118 9.66 6.10 3.82
N LEU A 119 8.68 6.56 3.04
CA LEU A 119 8.13 7.91 3.13
C LEU A 119 6.67 7.81 3.53
N VAL A 120 6.33 8.34 4.70
CA VAL A 120 4.99 8.18 5.29
C VAL A 120 4.44 9.51 5.74
N LEU A 121 3.20 9.78 5.37
CA LEU A 121 2.50 11.02 5.72
C LEU A 121 1.13 10.66 6.29
N GLY A 122 0.90 10.97 7.55
CA GLY A 122 -0.32 10.52 8.22
C GLY A 122 -0.48 10.95 9.66
N ALA A 123 -1.71 10.89 10.20
CA ALA A 123 -1.94 11.29 11.59
C ALA A 123 -1.27 10.33 12.59
N TRP A 124 -1.34 9.02 12.31
CA TRP A 124 -0.74 7.94 13.10
C TRP A 124 0.14 7.08 12.20
N CYS A 125 1.44 7.04 12.49
CA CYS A 125 2.42 6.35 11.66
C CYS A 125 3.30 5.41 12.51
N LEU A 126 3.39 4.15 12.10
CA LEU A 126 4.37 3.18 12.60
C LEU A 126 5.26 2.76 11.44
N VAL A 127 6.55 3.07 11.53
CA VAL A 127 7.49 2.89 10.42
C VAL A 127 8.74 2.15 10.90
N LEU A 128 9.09 1.08 10.20
CA LEU A 128 10.26 0.27 10.44
C LEU A 128 11.09 0.21 9.17
N GLY A 129 12.31 0.74 9.20
CA GLY A 129 13.17 0.72 8.03
C GLY A 129 14.53 1.38 8.16
N ALA A 130 15.43 1.14 7.22
CA ALA A 130 16.78 1.70 7.29
C ALA A 130 16.77 3.23 7.13
N TRP A 131 15.95 3.73 6.19
CA TRP A 131 15.77 5.15 5.89
C TRP A 131 14.28 5.51 5.95
N CYS A 132 13.91 6.38 6.89
CA CYS A 132 12.53 6.73 7.16
C CYS A 132 12.33 8.24 7.16
N LEU A 133 11.36 8.72 6.38
CA LEU A 133 10.86 10.09 6.45
C LEU A 133 9.38 10.05 6.82
N VAL A 134 9.04 10.60 7.99
CA VAL A 134 7.69 10.48 8.55
C VAL A 134 7.16 11.84 8.97
N LEU A 135 5.95 12.14 8.53
CA LEU A 135 5.24 13.39 8.80
C LEU A 135 3.88 13.06 9.41
N GLY A 136 3.67 13.39 10.67
CA GLY A 136 2.45 13.00 11.37
C GLY A 136 2.29 13.47 12.79
N ALA A 137 1.07 13.45 13.32
CA ALA A 137 0.81 13.88 14.69
C ALA A 137 1.40 12.91 15.72
N TRP A 138 1.26 11.60 15.47
CA TRP A 138 1.76 10.50 16.30
C TRP A 138 2.60 9.55 15.46
N CYS A 139 3.89 9.48 15.75
CA CYS A 139 4.85 8.71 14.96
C CYS A 139 5.70 7.78 15.85
N LEU A 140 5.80 6.51 15.47
CA LEU A 140 6.77 5.56 16.03
C LEU A 140 7.66 5.07 14.90
N VAL A 141 8.95 5.38 14.98
CA VAL A 141 9.89 5.11 13.90
C VAL A 141 11.11 4.35 14.42
N LEU A 142 11.46 3.26 13.75
CA LEU A 142 12.62 2.44 14.06
C LEU A 142 13.48 2.31 12.80
N GLY A 143 14.71 2.82 12.85
CA GLY A 143 15.56 2.85 11.67
C GLY A 143 16.96 3.39 11.86
N ALA A 144 17.86 3.16 10.90
CA ALA A 144 19.22 3.67 11.01
C ALA A 144 19.28 5.19 10.79
N TRP A 145 18.50 5.69 9.83
CA TRP A 145 18.38 7.09 9.44
C TRP A 145 16.91 7.50 9.44
N CYS A 146 16.52 8.42 10.32
CA CYS A 146 15.13 8.81 10.49
C CYS A 146 14.99 10.34 10.54
N LEU A 147 14.04 10.86 9.76
CA LEU A 147 13.60 12.25 9.82
C LEU A 147 12.12 12.26 10.14
N VAL A 148 11.76 12.79 11.31
CA VAL A 148 10.38 12.75 11.80
C VAL A 148 9.91 14.14 12.16
N LEU A 149 8.71 14.48 11.70
CA LEU A 149 8.11 15.79 11.91
C LEU A 149 6.68 15.60 12.44
N GLY A 150 6.50 15.88 13.72
CA GLY A 150 5.29 15.55 14.43
C GLY A 150 5.21 16.04 15.87
N ALA A 151 4.00 16.03 16.44
CA ALA A 151 3.76 16.47 17.81
C ALA A 151 4.23 15.43 18.84
N TRP A 152 3.98 14.14 18.56
CA TRP A 152 4.31 13.02 19.44
C TRP A 152 5.11 11.98 18.66
N CYS A 153 6.43 11.99 18.82
CA CYS A 153 7.34 11.13 18.05
C CYS A 153 8.22 10.30 18.97
N LEU A 154 8.29 9.00 18.72
CA LEU A 154 9.26 8.10 19.34
C LEU A 154 10.12 7.49 18.24
N VAL A 155 11.41 7.85 18.24
CA VAL A 155 12.36 7.43 17.22
C VAL A 155 13.50 6.64 17.86
N LEU A 156 13.73 5.42 17.39
CA LEU A 156 14.91 4.63 17.72
C LEU A 156 15.78 4.49 16.47
N GLY A 157 16.99 5.04 16.52
CA GLY A 157 17.91 4.98 15.40
C GLY A 157 19.32 5.47 15.69
N ALA A 158 20.23 5.18 14.75
CA ALA A 158 21.62 5.65 14.85
C ALA A 158 21.72 7.16 14.54
N TRP A 159 20.88 7.65 13.62
CA TRP A 159 20.83 9.05 13.19
C TRP A 159 19.38 9.53 13.06
N CYS A 160 18.95 10.38 14.00
CA CYS A 160 17.57 10.89 14.07
C CYS A 160 17.55 12.41 14.08
N LEU A 161 16.69 13.01 13.26
CA LEU A 161 16.37 14.45 13.27
C LEU A 161 14.87 14.63 13.54
N ASP A 162 14.56 15.16 14.72
CA ASP A 162 13.22 15.49 15.16
C ASP A 162 13.03 17.01 15.23
N ALA A 163 12.03 17.55 14.55
CA ALA A 163 11.67 18.97 14.66
C ALA A 163 10.51 19.13 15.66
N PRO A 164 10.71 19.75 16.83
CA PRO A 164 9.70 19.76 17.88
C PRO A 164 8.61 20.82 17.63
N ALA A 165 7.36 20.40 17.60
CA ALA A 165 6.20 21.27 17.82
C ALA A 165 5.63 21.01 19.24
N MET A 166 6.20 21.72 20.23
CA MET A 166 5.66 22.10 21.54
C MET A 166 4.70 21.10 22.26
N HIS A 167 5.21 20.18 23.12
CA HIS A 167 4.90 20.00 24.57
C HIS A 167 5.45 18.65 25.15
N GLN A 168 6.50 18.76 25.99
CA GLN A 168 6.92 17.99 27.18
C GLN A 168 7.10 16.44 27.26
N ASP A 169 8.37 16.07 27.60
CA ASP A 169 8.87 15.06 28.58
C ASP A 169 9.42 13.66 28.17
N ALA A 170 10.74 13.61 27.86
CA ALA A 170 11.88 12.77 28.38
C ALA A 170 11.78 11.21 28.57
N PRO A 171 12.89 10.39 28.55
CA PRO A 171 14.30 10.73 28.86
C PRO A 171 15.39 10.33 27.82
N ALA A 172 16.60 10.84 28.09
CA ALA A 172 17.83 10.85 27.30
C ALA A 172 18.52 9.49 27.03
N LYS A 173 19.31 9.47 25.93
CA LYS A 173 20.66 8.86 25.66
C LYS A 173 20.71 8.53 24.14
N HIS A 174 21.55 9.08 23.28
CA HIS A 174 22.94 9.52 23.38
C HIS A 174 23.22 10.73 22.47
N GLN A 175 24.01 11.68 22.97
CA GLN A 175 24.84 12.58 22.18
C GLN A 175 26.06 11.82 21.63
N ALA A 176 26.39 12.03 20.35
CA ALA A 176 27.75 12.14 19.78
C ALA A 176 27.57 12.48 18.29
N SER A 177 27.83 13.69 17.80
CA SER A 177 29.14 14.28 17.47
C SER A 177 30.08 13.33 16.72
N GLY A 178 30.35 13.64 15.45
CA GLY A 178 31.36 12.96 14.61
C GLY A 178 30.83 12.59 13.26
#